data_AF-A0A258ZGC9-F1
#
_entry.id   AF-A0A258ZGC9-F1
#
_cell.length_a   1.000
_cell.length_b   1.000
_cell.length_c   1.000
_cell.angle_alpha   90.00
_cell.angle_beta   90.00
_cell.angle_gamma   90.00
#
_symmetry.space_group_name_H-M   'P 1'
#
loop_
_entity.id
_entity.type
_entity.pdbx_description
1 polymer ?
#
loop_
_entity_poly.entity_id
_entity_poly.type
_entity_poly.pdbx_seq_one_letter_code
_entity_poly.pdbx_strand_id
1 'polypeptide(L)'
;MKDILINMMVSMMPLMKPLMWIAIIAVALGVLFAVARFAFKVKACPLVSWSSRVVLAIAIFFLASQFMGELLSMPPTFNLGDASNFEFILVSFWKVGAALLAAGVMIHYSCRLQQRKTA
;
A
#
# COMPACT_ATOMS: atom_id res chain seq x y z
N MET A 1 -3.13 7.33 -28.83
CA MET A 1 -3.59 7.28 -27.40
C MET A 1 -2.78 6.29 -26.57
N LYS A 2 -2.52 5.07 -27.07
CA LYS A 2 -1.70 4.07 -26.37
C LYS A 2 -0.31 4.61 -25.97
N ASP A 3 0.37 5.30 -26.87
CA ASP A 3 1.71 5.85 -26.63
C ASP A 3 1.72 6.94 -25.54
N ILE A 4 0.66 7.75 -25.46
CA ILE A 4 0.50 8.76 -24.40
C ILE A 4 0.41 8.06 -23.04
N LEU A 5 -0.40 7.00 -22.94
CA LEU A 5 -0.55 6.23 -21.70
C LEU A 5 0.75 5.53 -21.30
N ILE A 6 1.48 4.97 -22.28
CA ILE A 6 2.79 4.35 -22.05
C ILE A 6 3.79 5.40 -21.55
N ASN A 7 3.87 6.57 -22.18
CA ASN A 7 4.76 7.64 -21.75
C ASN A 7 4.43 8.10 -20.32
N MET A 8 3.15 8.24 -19.97
CA MET A 8 2.74 8.55 -18.60
C MET A 8 3.18 7.47 -17.60
N MET A 9 2.97 6.18 -17.92
CA MET A 9 3.43 5.08 -17.05
C MET A 9 4.94 5.12 -16.82
N VAL A 10 5.71 5.32 -17.88
CA VAL A 10 7.18 5.41 -17.81
C VAL A 10 7.61 6.60 -16.97
N SER A 11 7.00 7.77 -17.15
CA SER A 11 7.30 8.95 -16.33
C SER A 11 6.96 8.77 -14.85
N MET A 12 5.97 7.93 -14.52
CA MET A 12 5.59 7.67 -13.13
C MET A 12 6.40 6.53 -12.48
N MET A 13 7.08 5.67 -13.25
CA MET A 13 7.86 4.54 -12.70
C MET A 13 8.86 4.93 -11.59
N PRO A 14 9.64 6.03 -11.70
CA PRO A 14 10.57 6.44 -10.64
C PRO A 14 9.89 6.73 -9.30
N LEU A 15 8.61 7.13 -9.31
CA LEU A 15 7.83 7.46 -8.12
C LEU A 15 7.22 6.23 -7.44
N MET A 16 7.18 5.08 -8.13
CA MET A 16 6.54 3.88 -7.61
C MET A 16 7.23 3.36 -6.35
N LYS A 17 8.57 3.32 -6.35
CA LYS A 17 9.35 2.82 -5.21
C LYS A 17 9.22 3.73 -3.98
N PRO A 18 9.34 5.07 -4.09
CA PRO A 18 8.99 5.98 -3.00
C PRO A 18 7.56 5.80 -2.49
N LEU A 19 6.58 5.63 -3.38
CA LEU A 19 5.17 5.45 -3.00
C LEU A 19 4.95 4.15 -2.21
N MET A 20 5.62 3.06 -2.60
CA MET A 20 5.62 1.80 -1.85
C MET A 20 6.16 2.01 -0.42
N TRP A 21 7.26 2.74 -0.25
CA TRP A 21 7.82 3.04 1.07
C TRP A 21 6.89 3.90 1.92
N ILE A 22 6.22 4.89 1.33
CA ILE A 22 5.18 5.68 2.02
C ILE A 22 4.06 4.76 2.52
N ALA A 23 3.62 3.80 1.70
CA ALA A 23 2.60 2.83 2.12
C ALA A 23 3.09 1.95 3.28
N ILE A 24 4.33 1.47 3.24
CA ILE A 24 4.94 0.68 4.33
C ILE A 24 4.98 1.49 5.63
N ILE A 25 5.41 2.75 5.58
CA ILE A 25 5.44 3.64 6.75
C ILE A 25 4.02 3.86 7.28
N ALA A 26 3.04 4.10 6.39
CA ALA A 26 1.64 4.27 6.78
C ALA A 26 1.05 3.01 7.44
N VAL A 27 1.39 1.81 6.94
CA VAL A 27 1.03 0.54 7.58
C VAL A 27 1.66 0.43 8.96
N ALA A 28 2.96 0.69 9.09
CA ALA A 28 3.67 0.62 10.36
C ALA A 28 3.06 1.56 11.42
N LEU A 29 2.75 2.80 11.04
CA LEU A 29 2.05 3.76 11.89
C LEU A 29 0.64 3.29 12.25
N GLY A 30 -0.12 2.78 11.28
CA GLY A 30 -1.47 2.27 11.52
C GLY A 30 -1.49 1.10 12.50
N VAL A 31 -0.55 0.16 12.37
CA VAL A 31 -0.35 -0.95 13.31
C VAL A 31 0.05 -0.42 14.69
N LEU A 32 1.00 0.50 14.77
CA LEU A 32 1.46 1.07 16.03
C LEU A 32 0.31 1.79 16.77
N PHE A 33 -0.52 2.57 16.08
CA PHE A 33 -1.68 3.22 16.68
C PHE A 33 -2.78 2.23 17.08
N ALA A 34 -2.99 1.16 16.30
CA ALA A 34 -3.92 0.10 16.65
C ALA A 34 -3.48 -0.64 17.94
N VAL A 35 -2.19 -0.98 18.02
CA VAL A 35 -1.58 -1.59 19.21
C VAL A 35 -1.63 -0.65 20.40
N ALA A 36 -1.26 0.63 20.23
CA ALA A 36 -1.28 1.60 21.32
C ALA A 36 -2.69 1.79 21.89
N ARG A 37 -3.70 1.77 21.03
CA ARG A 37 -5.10 1.77 21.45
C ARG A 37 -5.49 0.49 22.20
N PHE A 38 -5.05 -0.68 21.74
CA PHE A 38 -5.39 -1.95 22.36
C PHE A 38 -4.72 -2.12 23.73
N ALA A 39 -3.43 -1.81 23.83
CA ALA A 39 -2.63 -1.98 25.04
C ALA A 39 -2.83 -0.85 26.06
N PHE A 40 -2.90 0.41 25.60
CA PHE A 40 -2.91 1.60 26.49
C PHE A 40 -4.24 2.35 26.50
N LYS A 41 -5.28 1.87 25.79
CA LYS A 41 -6.62 2.50 25.71
C LYS A 41 -6.60 3.96 25.22
N VAL A 42 -5.59 4.36 24.45
CA VAL A 42 -5.45 5.71 23.90
C VAL A 42 -6.52 5.99 22.84
N LYS A 43 -7.03 7.23 22.80
CA LYS A 43 -7.97 7.70 21.76
C LYS A 43 -7.27 7.91 20.41
N ALA A 44 -6.86 6.83 19.76
CA ALA A 44 -6.13 6.86 18.49
C ALA A 44 -6.97 6.50 17.25
N CYS A 45 -8.30 6.34 17.36
CA CYS A 45 -9.12 5.93 16.20
C CYS A 45 -9.00 6.86 14.99
N PRO A 46 -9.01 8.21 15.13
CA PRO A 46 -8.85 9.08 13.97
C PRO A 46 -7.54 8.82 13.21
N LEU A 47 -6.44 8.56 13.92
CA LEU A 47 -5.13 8.25 13.35
C LEU A 47 -5.08 6.86 12.69
N VAL A 48 -5.68 5.85 13.32
CA VAL A 48 -5.86 4.50 12.73
C VAL A 48 -6.71 4.57 11.46
N SER A 49 -7.80 5.34 11.47
CA SER A 49 -8.66 5.54 10.30
C SER A 49 -7.93 6.26 9.18
N TRP A 50 -7.21 7.34 9.50
CA TRP A 50 -6.43 8.09 8.52
C TRP A 50 -5.36 7.22 7.85
N SER A 51 -4.54 6.52 8.64
CA SER A 51 -3.53 5.59 8.11
C SER A 51 -4.14 4.50 7.24
N SER A 52 -5.26 3.89 7.67
CA SER A 52 -5.96 2.88 6.85
C SER A 52 -6.40 3.43 5.49
N ARG A 53 -6.90 4.67 5.42
CA ARG A 53 -7.33 5.29 4.16
C ARG A 53 -6.17 5.53 3.21
N VAL A 54 -5.04 6.01 3.73
CA VAL A 54 -3.82 6.23 2.94
C VAL A 54 -3.33 4.89 2.35
N VAL A 55 -3.23 3.85 3.19
CA VAL A 55 -2.82 2.52 2.75
C VAL A 55 -3.76 1.96 1.68
N LEU A 56 -5.08 2.06 1.89
CA LEU A 56 -6.08 1.60 0.92
C LEU A 56 -6.02 2.36 -0.41
N ALA A 57 -5.83 3.68 -0.37
CA ALA A 57 -5.70 4.49 -1.58
C ALA A 57 -4.47 4.06 -2.41
N ILE A 58 -3.33 3.83 -1.75
CA ILE A 58 -2.11 3.37 -2.42
C ILE A 58 -2.27 1.92 -2.93
N ALA A 59 -2.93 1.04 -2.18
CA ALA A 59 -3.22 -0.32 -2.61
C ALA A 59 -4.05 -0.35 -3.90
N ILE A 60 -5.13 0.43 -3.94
CA ILE A 60 -5.99 0.58 -5.13
C ILE A 60 -5.18 1.13 -6.29
N PHE A 61 -4.33 2.13 -6.05
CA PHE A 61 -3.47 2.70 -7.09
C PHE A 61 -2.52 1.64 -7.70
N PHE A 62 -1.90 0.78 -6.91
CA PHE A 62 -1.04 -0.28 -7.43
C PHE A 62 -1.80 -1.35 -8.22
N LEU A 63 -2.98 -1.75 -7.75
CA LEU A 63 -3.84 -2.69 -8.48
C LEU A 63 -4.32 -2.11 -9.82
N ALA A 64 -4.73 -0.84 -9.82
CA ALA A 64 -5.11 -0.12 -11.05
C ALA A 64 -3.91 0.01 -12.01
N SER A 65 -2.72 0.30 -11.50
CA SER A 65 -1.50 0.39 -12.31
C SER A 65 -1.12 -0.96 -12.93
N GLN A 66 -1.27 -2.07 -12.18
CA GLN A 66 -1.10 -3.41 -12.74
C GLN A 66 -2.09 -3.65 -13.88
N PHE A 67 -3.38 -3.42 -13.63
CA PHE A 67 -4.44 -3.63 -14.62
C PHE A 67 -4.19 -2.83 -15.91
N MET A 68 -3.83 -1.55 -15.78
CA MET A 68 -3.46 -0.72 -16.93
C MET A 68 -2.22 -1.23 -17.66
N GLY A 69 -1.21 -1.70 -16.91
CA GLY A 69 -0.03 -2.30 -17.51
C GLY A 69 -0.34 -3.57 -18.31
N GLU A 70 -1.19 -4.44 -17.78
CA GLU A 70 -1.65 -5.64 -18.50
C GLU A 70 -2.41 -5.28 -19.78
N LEU A 71 -3.31 -4.30 -19.71
CA LEU A 71 -4.06 -3.79 -20.88
C LEU A 71 -3.14 -3.21 -21.96
N LEU A 72 -2.01 -2.62 -21.56
CA LEU A 72 -1.01 -2.06 -22.48
C LEU A 72 0.07 -3.06 -22.91
N SER A 73 0.03 -4.30 -22.40
CA SER A 73 1.05 -5.33 -22.58
C SER A 73 2.43 -4.95 -21.99
N MET A 74 2.43 -4.14 -20.93
CA MET A 74 3.60 -3.71 -20.17
C MET A 74 3.34 -3.90 -18.66
N PRO A 75 3.39 -5.14 -18.15
CA PRO A 75 3.08 -5.41 -16.75
C PRO A 75 4.15 -4.79 -15.83
N PRO A 76 3.78 -3.89 -14.90
CA PRO A 76 4.74 -3.19 -14.05
C PRO A 76 5.27 -4.09 -12.93
N THR A 77 6.57 -3.93 -12.64
CA THR A 77 7.26 -4.68 -11.58
C THR A 77 8.19 -3.76 -10.79
N PHE A 78 8.29 -4.01 -9.49
CA PHE A 78 9.30 -3.42 -8.63
C PHE A 78 10.60 -4.18 -8.74
N ASN A 79 11.70 -3.45 -8.89
CA ASN A 79 13.03 -4.01 -8.70
C ASN A 79 13.49 -3.78 -7.25
N LEU A 80 13.45 -4.86 -6.47
CA LEU A 80 13.84 -4.81 -5.06
C LEU A 80 15.35 -4.95 -4.84
N GLY A 81 16.11 -5.41 -5.84
CA GLY A 81 17.57 -5.50 -5.81
C GLY A 81 18.13 -6.31 -4.63
N ASP A 82 18.71 -7.47 -4.90
CA ASP A 82 19.46 -8.22 -3.91
C ASP A 82 20.94 -7.78 -3.94
N ALA A 83 21.36 -7.00 -2.94
CA ALA A 83 22.75 -6.54 -2.82
C ALA A 83 23.72 -7.68 -2.48
N SER A 84 23.23 -8.81 -1.96
CA SER A 84 24.04 -9.96 -1.58
C SER A 84 24.33 -10.88 -2.75
N ASN A 85 23.38 -11.01 -3.69
CA ASN A 85 23.50 -11.89 -4.87
C ASN A 85 23.65 -11.14 -6.21
N PHE A 86 23.62 -9.80 -6.20
CA PHE A 86 23.56 -8.96 -7.41
C PHE A 86 22.39 -9.30 -8.35
N GLU A 87 21.29 -9.84 -7.80
CA GLU A 87 20.12 -10.26 -8.56
C GLU A 87 18.96 -9.26 -8.47
N PHE A 88 18.18 -9.16 -9.54
CA PHE A 88 16.98 -8.32 -9.56
C PHE A 88 15.76 -9.14 -9.16
N ILE A 89 15.33 -8.99 -7.90
CA ILE A 89 14.05 -9.53 -7.45
C ILE A 89 12.93 -8.64 -7.98
N LEU A 90 12.29 -9.10 -9.06
CA LEU A 90 11.16 -8.42 -9.70
C LEU A 90 9.84 -8.83 -9.05
N VAL A 91 9.18 -7.89 -8.38
CA VAL A 91 7.90 -8.14 -7.72
C VAL A 91 6.78 -7.39 -8.44
N SER A 92 5.79 -8.12 -8.94
CA SER A 92 4.63 -7.54 -9.63
C SER A 92 3.83 -6.61 -8.73
N PHE A 93 3.28 -5.53 -9.30
CA PHE A 93 2.54 -4.52 -8.54
C PHE A 93 1.30 -5.09 -7.85
N TRP A 94 0.64 -6.10 -8.44
CA TRP A 94 -0.52 -6.73 -7.81
C TRP A 94 -0.19 -7.38 -6.47
N LYS A 95 1.01 -7.97 -6.30
CA LYS A 95 1.43 -8.59 -5.03
C LYS A 95 1.52 -7.55 -3.94
N VAL A 96 2.14 -6.41 -4.25
CA VAL A 96 2.27 -5.27 -3.35
C VAL A 96 0.89 -4.66 -3.05
N GLY A 97 0.08 -4.42 -4.08
CA GLY A 97 -1.27 -3.89 -3.95
C GLY A 97 -2.18 -4.78 -3.09
N ALA A 98 -2.15 -6.10 -3.31
CA ALA A 98 -2.94 -7.05 -2.53
C ALA A 98 -2.51 -7.12 -1.06
N ALA A 99 -1.20 -7.12 -0.80
CA ALA A 99 -0.66 -7.09 0.57
C ALA A 99 -1.08 -5.81 1.31
N LEU A 100 -0.94 -4.65 0.65
CA LEU A 100 -1.36 -3.37 1.21
C LEU A 100 -2.88 -3.31 1.42
N LEU A 101 -3.66 -3.85 0.49
CA LEU A 101 -5.12 -3.91 0.60
C LEU A 101 -5.52 -4.71 1.84
N ALA A 102 -4.97 -5.91 2.01
CA ALA A 102 -5.22 -6.75 3.18
C ALA A 102 -4.84 -6.03 4.49
N ALA A 103 -3.64 -5.45 4.55
CA ALA A 103 -3.18 -4.70 5.73
C ALA A 103 -4.08 -3.49 6.03
N GLY A 104 -4.42 -2.69 5.02
CA GLY A 104 -5.28 -1.51 5.17
C GLY A 104 -6.68 -1.88 5.67
N VAL A 105 -7.25 -2.97 5.16
CA VAL A 105 -8.54 -3.51 5.62
C VAL A 105 -8.46 -3.95 7.09
N MET A 106 -7.42 -4.69 7.48
CA MET A 106 -7.22 -5.11 8.88
C MET A 106 -7.09 -3.92 9.83
N ILE A 107 -6.28 -2.92 9.47
CA ILE A 107 -6.12 -1.69 10.26
C ILE A 107 -7.46 -0.96 10.37
N HIS A 108 -8.23 -0.85 9.27
CA HIS A 108 -9.53 -0.18 9.28
C HIS A 108 -10.52 -0.84 10.26
N TYR A 109 -10.62 -2.16 10.23
CA TYR A 109 -11.53 -2.90 11.11
C TYR A 109 -11.10 -2.88 12.58
N SER A 110 -9.80 -2.75 12.86
CA SER A 110 -9.29 -2.66 14.23
C SER A 110 -9.92 -1.48 15.00
N CYS A 111 -10.19 -0.33 14.36
CA CYS A 111 -10.89 0.75 15.04
C CYS A 111 -12.36 0.42 15.33
N ARG A 112 -13.09 -0.15 14.35
CA ARG A 112 -14.55 -0.37 14.44
C ARG A 112 -14.93 -1.40 15.49
N LEU A 113 -14.16 -2.48 15.60
CA LEU A 113 -14.43 -3.58 16.54
C LEU A 113 -14.47 -3.10 18.00
N GLN A 114 -13.61 -2.15 18.35
CA GLN A 114 -13.50 -1.69 19.74
C GLN A 114 -14.51 -0.58 20.08
N GLN A 115 -14.97 0.21 19.11
CA GLN A 115 -16.08 1.16 19.34
C GLN A 115 -17.38 0.43 19.73
N ARG A 116 -17.64 -0.74 19.11
CA ARG A 116 -18.79 -1.58 19.47
C ARG A 116 -18.72 -2.19 20.87
N LYS A 117 -17.53 -2.33 21.46
CA LYS A 117 -17.37 -2.87 22.83
C LYS A 117 -17.54 -1.81 23.92
N THR A 118 -17.48 -0.53 23.57
CA THR A 118 -17.53 0.58 24.53
C THR A 118 -18.82 1.40 24.47
N ALA A 119 -19.71 1.09 23.52
CA ALA A 119 -21.07 1.62 23.42
C ALA A 119 -22.04 0.60 24.00
#